data_AF-A0A934SSV6-F1
#
_entry.id   AF-A0A934SSV6-F1
#
_cell.length_a   1.000
_cell.length_b   1.000
_cell.length_c   1.000
_cell.angle_alpha   90.00
_cell.angle_beta   90.00
_cell.angle_gamma   90.00
#
_symmetry.space_group_name_H-M   'P 1'
#
loop_
_entity.id
_entity.type
_entity.pdbx_description
1 polymer ?
#
loop_
_entity_poly.entity_id
_entity_poly.type
_entity_poly.pdbx_seq_one_letter_code
_entity_poly.pdbx_strand_id
1 'polypeptide(L)'
;MADDIKKMVELAQESAGKHAQHCIGLLTEGRLAEAIEYCSAQGIEPPKCSLTAQSPNAHRLREIAKGMLSDEAWWKKRLKVTALRNYENTAIREGRVTQGISDEMFAYMKSEKR
;
A
#
# COMPACT_ATOMS: atom_id res chain seq x y z
N MET A 1 -22.82 3.46 4.96
CA MET A 1 -22.18 2.13 4.95
C MET A 1 -21.18 1.98 3.80
N ALA A 2 -21.57 1.94 2.52
CA ALA A 2 -20.59 2.00 1.43
C ALA A 2 -19.77 3.31 1.43
N ASP A 3 -20.41 4.41 1.82
CA ASP A 3 -19.74 5.71 2.01
C ASP A 3 -18.69 5.70 3.13
N ASP A 4 -18.82 4.81 4.12
CA ASP A 4 -17.87 4.72 5.24
C ASP A 4 -16.56 4.08 4.79
N ILE A 5 -16.63 3.02 3.97
CA ILE A 5 -15.45 2.38 3.35
C ILE A 5 -14.77 3.38 2.41
N LYS A 6 -15.55 4.10 1.59
CA LYS A 6 -15.03 5.11 0.67
C LYS A 6 -14.28 6.22 1.43
N LYS A 7 -14.88 6.78 2.49
CA LYS A 7 -14.26 7.81 3.32
C LYS A 7 -12.98 7.31 4.00
N MET A 8 -12.96 6.08 4.49
CA MET A 8 -11.74 5.49 5.06
C MET A 8 -10.62 5.33 4.03
N VAL A 9 -10.95 4.90 2.81
CA VAL A 9 -9.97 4.81 1.72
C VAL A 9 -9.44 6.18 1.35
N GLU A 10 -10.31 7.19 1.22
CA GLU A 10 -9.90 8.57 0.93
C GLU A 10 -8.94 9.10 2.01
N LEU A 11 -9.29 8.96 3.29
CA LEU A 11 -8.43 9.36 4.41
C LEU A 11 -7.07 8.64 4.41
N ALA A 12 -7.05 7.34 4.08
CA ALA A 12 -5.81 6.59 3.97
C ALA A 12 -4.94 7.06 2.79
N GLN A 13 -5.56 7.54 1.70
CA GLN A 13 -4.86 8.03 0.51
C GLN A 13 -4.32 9.46 0.66
N GLU A 14 -4.87 10.27 1.57
CA GLU A 14 -4.38 11.64 1.83
C GLU A 14 -2.92 11.67 2.29
N SER A 15 -2.43 10.62 2.97
CA SER A 15 -1.03 10.54 3.40
C SER A 15 -0.08 10.04 2.30
N ALA A 16 -0.58 9.59 1.15
CA ALA A 16 0.24 8.99 0.09
C ALA A 16 1.38 9.90 -0.39
N GLY A 17 1.10 11.19 -0.57
CA GLY A 17 2.12 12.17 -0.98
C GLY A 17 3.23 12.30 0.06
N LYS A 18 2.90 12.26 1.36
CA LYS A 18 3.89 12.31 2.44
C LYS A 18 4.78 11.08 2.46
N HIS A 19 4.21 9.89 2.25
CA HIS A 19 4.98 8.64 2.18
C HIS A 19 5.93 8.64 0.97
N ALA A 20 5.45 9.07 -0.20
CA ALA A 20 6.26 9.21 -1.40
C ALA A 20 7.43 10.19 -1.17
N GLN A 21 7.16 11.37 -0.59
CA GLN A 21 8.20 12.35 -0.26
C GLN A 21 9.22 11.82 0.75
N HIS A 22 8.77 11.11 1.78
CA HIS A 22 9.67 10.51 2.76
C HIS A 22 10.60 9.49 2.11
N CYS A 23 10.06 8.60 1.26
CA CYS A 23 10.86 7.66 0.49
C CYS A 23 11.80 8.36 -0.48
N ILE A 24 11.39 9.44 -1.16
CA ILE A 24 12.28 10.23 -2.01
C ILE A 24 13.49 10.72 -1.20
N GLY A 25 13.29 11.25 0.01
CA GLY A 25 14.39 11.66 0.88
C GLY A 25 15.39 10.54 1.17
N LEU A 26 14.89 9.37 1.59
CA LEU A 26 15.73 8.19 1.84
C LEU A 26 16.46 7.73 0.57
N LEU A 27 15.79 7.78 -0.59
CA LEU A 27 16.38 7.36 -1.86
C LEU A 27 17.46 8.33 -2.36
N THR A 28 17.30 9.64 -2.15
CA THR A 28 18.33 10.65 -2.45
C THR A 28 19.59 10.43 -1.60
N GLU A 29 19.45 9.95 -0.37
CA GLU A 29 20.56 9.55 0.50
C GLU A 29 21.13 8.15 0.17
N GLY A 30 20.58 7.45 -0.83
CA GLY A 30 21.00 6.09 -1.19
C GLY A 30 20.48 4.99 -0.26
N ARG A 31 19.57 5.31 0.67
CA ARG A 31 19.06 4.44 1.74
C ARG A 31 17.84 3.63 1.27
N LEU A 32 18.03 2.81 0.23
CA LEU A 32 16.96 1.98 -0.34
C LEU A 32 16.41 0.94 0.66
N ALA A 33 17.28 0.35 1.49
CA ALA A 33 16.87 -0.63 2.49
C ALA A 33 15.86 -0.02 3.48
N GLU A 34 16.14 1.20 3.95
CA GLU A 34 15.28 1.90 4.89
C GLU A 34 13.97 2.36 4.27
N ALA A 35 13.98 2.73 2.98
CA ALA A 35 12.74 3.03 2.27
C ALA A 35 11.82 1.79 2.16
N ILE A 36 12.40 0.60 2.00
CA ILE A 36 11.67 -0.68 1.99
C ILE A 36 11.15 -1.04 3.39
N GLU A 37 11.96 -0.84 4.43
CA GLU A 37 11.56 -1.05 5.82
C GLU A 37 10.45 -0.09 6.24
N TYR A 38 10.56 1.19 5.88
CA TYR A 38 9.52 2.19 6.09
C TYR A 38 8.18 1.74 5.49
N CYS A 39 8.21 1.26 4.24
CA CYS A 39 7.02 0.75 3.57
C CYS A 39 6.38 -0.42 4.32
N SER A 40 7.20 -1.36 4.79
CA SER A 40 6.75 -2.50 5.60
C SER A 40 6.15 -2.04 6.94
N ALA A 41 6.74 -1.03 7.58
CA ALA A 41 6.26 -0.46 8.84
C ALA A 41 4.89 0.23 8.69
N GLN A 42 4.53 0.70 7.48
CA GLN A 42 3.18 1.21 7.17
C GLN A 42 2.16 0.09 6.89
N GLY A 43 2.55 -1.18 7.03
CA GLY A 43 1.69 -2.32 6.71
C GLY A 43 1.45 -2.49 5.22
N ILE A 44 2.33 -1.95 4.38
CA ILE A 44 2.30 -2.10 2.93
C ILE A 44 3.32 -3.15 2.51
N GLU A 45 2.94 -4.02 1.57
CA GLU A 45 3.90 -4.96 0.98
C GLU A 45 4.89 -4.18 0.11
N PRO A 46 6.19 -4.20 0.46
CA PRO A 46 7.20 -3.44 -0.27
C PRO A 46 7.48 -4.04 -1.65
N PRO A 47 8.06 -3.26 -2.58
CA PRO A 47 8.58 -3.80 -3.83
C PRO A 47 9.67 -4.86 -3.57
N LYS A 48 9.60 -5.97 -4.30
CA LYS A 48 10.57 -7.06 -4.15
C LYS A 48 11.83 -6.76 -4.97
N CYS A 49 12.94 -6.53 -4.28
CA CYS A 49 14.26 -6.43 -4.89
C CYS A 49 15.32 -7.05 -3.97
N SER A 50 16.43 -7.50 -4.56
CA SER A 50 17.59 -7.93 -3.78
C SER A 50 18.48 -6.72 -3.50
N LEU A 51 18.85 -6.50 -2.23
CA LEU A 51 19.75 -5.42 -1.83
C LEU A 51 21.23 -5.76 -2.09
N THR A 52 21.60 -7.03 -1.99
CA THR A 52 23.00 -7.47 -2.02
C THR A 52 23.42 -8.12 -3.34
N ALA A 53 22.48 -8.62 -4.14
CA ALA A 53 22.83 -9.29 -5.39
C ALA A 53 23.48 -8.32 -6.39
N GLN A 54 24.61 -8.76 -6.97
CA GLN A 54 25.37 -8.05 -7.98
C GLN A 54 25.09 -8.66 -9.35
N SER A 55 23.90 -8.42 -9.88
CA SER A 55 23.53 -8.77 -11.25
C SER A 55 22.80 -7.61 -11.93
N PRO A 56 22.84 -7.52 -13.27
CA PRO A 56 22.09 -6.49 -14.00
C PRO A 56 20.59 -6.53 -13.68
N ASN A 57 20.03 -7.73 -13.50
CA ASN A 57 18.64 -7.91 -13.12
C ASN A 57 18.34 -7.38 -11.70
N ALA A 58 19.22 -7.64 -10.74
CA ALA A 58 19.08 -7.11 -9.38
C ALA A 58 19.15 -5.58 -9.37
N HIS A 59 20.04 -4.97 -10.15
CA HIS A 59 20.11 -3.52 -10.30
C HIS A 59 18.81 -2.95 -10.89
N ARG A 60 18.30 -3.55 -11.98
CA ARG A 60 17.01 -3.15 -12.58
C ARG A 60 15.86 -3.23 -11.58
N LEU A 61 15.76 -4.29 -10.80
CA LEU A 61 14.71 -4.43 -9.78
C LEU A 61 14.83 -3.39 -8.67
N ARG A 62 16.06 -3.00 -8.29
CA ARG A 62 16.27 -1.88 -7.34
C ARG A 62 15.78 -0.56 -7.92
N GLU A 63 16.07 -0.25 -9.18
CA GLU A 63 15.57 0.97 -9.82
C GLU A 63 14.04 1.00 -9.97
N ILE A 64 13.42 -0.14 -10.30
CA ILE A 64 11.95 -0.27 -10.30
C ILE A 64 11.39 -0.03 -8.89
N ALA A 65 12.01 -0.63 -7.86
CA ALA A 65 11.59 -0.45 -6.48
C ALA A 65 11.69 1.02 -6.05
N LYS A 66 12.77 1.72 -6.41
CA LYS A 66 12.93 3.16 -6.17
C LYS A 66 11.80 3.95 -6.81
N GLY A 67 11.53 3.70 -8.10
CA GLY A 67 10.45 4.36 -8.84
C GLY A 67 9.09 4.18 -8.17
N MET A 68 8.77 2.96 -7.74
CA MET A 68 7.52 2.64 -7.03
C MET A 68 7.43 3.36 -5.67
N LEU A 69 8.51 3.35 -4.88
CA LEU A 69 8.54 4.00 -3.56
C LEU A 69 8.45 5.53 -3.65
N SER A 70 8.90 6.13 -4.75
CA SER A 70 8.74 7.57 -5.02
C SER A 70 7.40 7.95 -5.66
N ASP A 71 6.59 6.98 -6.09
CA ASP A 71 5.35 7.23 -6.82
C ASP A 71 4.15 7.34 -5.88
N GLU A 72 3.57 8.53 -5.79
CA GLU A 72 2.35 8.78 -5.01
C GLU A 72 1.17 7.91 -5.47
N ALA A 73 1.00 7.68 -6.78
CA ALA A 73 -0.07 6.86 -7.29
C ALA A 73 0.09 5.39 -6.87
N TRP A 74 1.32 4.91 -6.75
CA TRP A 74 1.62 3.61 -6.18
C TRP A 74 1.23 3.55 -4.69
N TRP A 75 1.60 4.56 -3.91
CA TRP A 75 1.21 4.66 -2.50
C TRP A 75 -0.32 4.71 -2.31
N LYS A 76 -1.03 5.50 -3.12
CA LYS A 76 -2.51 5.55 -3.11
C LYS A 76 -3.13 4.17 -3.33
N LYS A 77 -2.62 3.41 -4.29
CA LYS A 77 -3.11 2.05 -4.57
C LYS A 77 -2.85 1.11 -3.38
N ARG A 78 -1.66 1.17 -2.78
CA ARG A 78 -1.30 0.31 -1.66
C ARG A 78 -2.05 0.64 -0.39
N LEU A 79 -2.14 1.92 -0.02
CA LEU A 79 -2.90 2.39 1.14
C LEU A 79 -4.38 2.01 1.04
N LYS A 80 -4.99 2.12 -0.15
CA LYS A 80 -6.34 1.62 -0.40
C LYS A 80 -6.45 0.13 -0.08
N VAL A 81 -5.60 -0.71 -0.66
CA VAL A 81 -5.64 -2.16 -0.43
C VAL A 81 -5.46 -2.49 1.05
N THR A 82 -4.52 -1.83 1.73
CA THR A 82 -4.29 -2.01 3.18
C THR A 82 -5.51 -1.58 4.00
N ALA A 83 -6.12 -0.44 3.70
CA ALA A 83 -7.33 0.03 4.39
C ALA A 83 -8.51 -0.94 4.24
N LEU A 84 -8.73 -1.44 3.02
CA LEU A 84 -9.78 -2.43 2.73
C LEU A 84 -9.54 -3.73 3.51
N ARG A 85 -8.30 -4.24 3.49
CA ARG A 85 -7.92 -5.45 4.22
C ARG A 85 -8.09 -5.28 5.72
N ASN A 86 -7.74 -4.11 6.27
CA ASN A 86 -7.91 -3.82 7.70
C ASN A 86 -9.38 -3.77 8.09
N TYR A 87 -10.24 -3.20 7.25
CA TYR A 87 -11.68 -3.21 7.48
C TYR A 87 -12.24 -4.64 7.51
N GLU A 88 -11.90 -5.46 6.52
CA GLU A 88 -12.34 -6.87 6.46
C GLU A 88 -11.85 -7.66 7.67
N ASN A 89 -10.57 -7.55 8.01
CA ASN A 89 -10.01 -8.22 9.19
C ASN A 89 -10.73 -7.80 10.48
N THR A 90 -11.11 -6.53 10.59
CA THR A 90 -11.85 -6.01 11.75
C THR A 90 -13.27 -6.58 11.79
N ALA A 91 -13.97 -6.61 10.64
CA ALA A 91 -15.30 -7.17 10.52
C ALA A 91 -15.33 -8.69 10.83
N ILE A 92 -14.32 -9.43 10.38
CA ILE A 92 -14.14 -10.85 10.71
C ILE A 92 -13.90 -11.03 12.21
N ARG A 93 -12.99 -10.24 12.80
CA ARG A 93 -12.69 -10.30 14.23
C ARG A 93 -13.90 -9.98 15.10
N GLU A 94 -14.77 -9.07 14.65
CA GLU A 94 -16.03 -8.71 15.31
C GLU A 94 -17.14 -9.75 15.09
N GLY A 95 -16.87 -10.83 14.35
CA GLY A 95 -17.85 -11.88 14.06
C GLY A 95 -18.95 -11.45 13.09
N ARG A 96 -18.83 -10.28 12.46
CA ARG A 96 -19.78 -9.80 11.44
C ARG A 96 -19.68 -10.59 10.15
N VAL A 97 -18.53 -11.23 9.90
CA VAL A 97 -18.28 -12.04 8.71
C VAL A 97 -17.49 -13.29 9.10
N THR A 98 -17.95 -14.47 8.67
CA THR A 98 -17.36 -15.76 9.07
C THR A 98 -16.33 -16.28 8.07
N GLN A 99 -16.54 -16.18 6.75
CA GLN A 99 -15.59 -16.63 5.71
C GLN A 99 -15.80 -15.94 4.33
N GLY A 100 -16.00 -14.63 4.29
CA GLY A 100 -16.29 -13.92 3.04
C GLY A 100 -15.96 -12.43 3.05
N ILE A 101 -16.37 -11.73 2.00
CA ILE A 101 -16.41 -10.26 1.97
C ILE A 101 -17.73 -9.80 2.60
N SER A 102 -17.70 -8.70 3.34
CA SER A 102 -18.93 -8.12 3.90
C SER A 102 -19.81 -7.55 2.78
N ASP A 103 -21.12 -7.44 3.03
CA ASP A 103 -22.07 -6.87 2.07
C ASP A 103 -21.70 -5.42 1.69
N GLU A 104 -21.17 -4.66 2.65
CA GLU A 104 -20.66 -3.29 2.44
C GLU A 104 -19.43 -3.27 1.53
N MET A 105 -18.50 -4.20 1.74
CA MET A 105 -17.31 -4.34 0.90
C MET A 105 -17.68 -4.75 -0.53
N PHE A 106 -18.62 -5.67 -0.68
CA PHE A 106 -19.11 -6.07 -2.00
C PHE A 106 -19.79 -4.90 -2.73
N ALA A 107 -20.59 -4.09 -2.03
CA ALA A 107 -21.19 -2.89 -2.59
C ALA A 107 -20.14 -1.87 -3.06
N TYR A 108 -19.09 -1.64 -2.26
CA TYR A 108 -17.96 -0.76 -2.61
C TYR A 108 -17.19 -1.27 -3.84
N MET A 109 -16.84 -2.56 -3.88
CA MET A 109 -16.14 -3.16 -5.03
C MET A 109 -16.98 -3.07 -6.32
N LYS A 110 -18.31 -3.17 -6.21
CA LYS A 110 -19.23 -3.03 -7.35
C LYS A 110 -19.33 -1.59 -7.84
N SER A 111 -19.28 -0.58 -6.96
CA SER A 111 -19.29 0.83 -7.37
C SER A 111 -17.99 1.27 -8.06
N GLU A 112 -16.85 0.68 -7.72
CA GLU A 112 -15.54 1.02 -8.32
C GLU A 112 -15.32 0.41 -9.72
N LYS A 113 -16.15 -0.54 -10.14
CA LYS A 113 -16.07 -1.20 -11.47
C LYS A 113 -16.96 -0.56 -12.54
N ARG A 114 -17.75 0.46 -12.19
CA ARG A 114 -18.60 1.23 -13.12
C ARG A 114 -17.90 2.49 -13.58
#